data_AF-A0AA38TDC9-F1
#
_entry.id   AF-A0AA38TDC9-F1
#
_cell.length_a   1.000
_cell.length_b   1.000
_cell.length_c   1.000
_cell.angle_alpha   90.00
_cell.angle_beta   90.00
_cell.angle_gamma   90.00
#
_symmetry.space_group_name_H-M   'P 1'
#
loop_
_entity.id
_entity.type
_entity.pdbx_description
1 polymer ?
#
loop_
_entity_poly.entity_id
_entity_poly.type
_entity_poly.pdbx_seq_one_letter_code
_entity_poly.pdbx_strand_id
1 'polypeptide(L)'
;MKNFLNSLGTFSGHMRKVMSDVETRTFFAEVGDLDELITLIQDFIINGTVLSQTDKSSETLSLSDSNVQILLEDESVSLTLHKASLHQLVLGAVLLASVCAVFDRIESVCEASYAISRITSSSTLTILHVFAYICEEKLLGHGDDSLGKFVISLPSCIKCPFFDGAVSMEELASLLLKRLWSYALCAQCEGCSTGCCMHKFGIATYKSTTLPDGALSNLGDVLSLLELLASKMNWVWICDNIISQLLKLLEACVKETPLTAIFVLLGQLARFGIDANGFQDVEVENIRVKLSSFISGSTSSKISLPVQFAAVNALLDTMPLSFQEVCKTSGELPTRVSPSTPSDCIQKWFFFAE
;
A
#
# COMPACT_ATOMS: atom_id res chain seq x y z
N MET A 1 -1.10 -2.98 10.47
CA MET A 1 -2.07 -2.94 9.35
C MET A 1 -3.44 -3.53 9.72
N LYS A 2 -3.53 -4.75 10.29
CA LYS A 2 -4.81 -5.37 10.73
C LYS A 2 -5.70 -4.47 11.60
N ASN A 3 -5.14 -3.79 12.61
CA ASN A 3 -5.93 -2.90 13.48
C ASN A 3 -6.50 -1.67 12.75
N PHE A 4 -5.80 -1.17 11.73
CA PHE A 4 -6.25 -0.03 10.93
C PHE A 4 -7.40 -0.43 10.00
N LEU A 5 -7.27 -1.55 9.29
CA LEU A 5 -8.33 -2.08 8.42
C LEU A 5 -9.59 -2.47 9.21
N ASN A 6 -9.45 -3.02 10.43
CA ASN A 6 -10.58 -3.32 11.30
C ASN A 6 -11.33 -2.05 11.75
N SER A 7 -10.61 -0.98 12.08
CA SER A 7 -11.22 0.31 12.44
C SER A 7 -11.93 0.95 11.24
N LEU A 8 -11.34 0.88 10.04
CA LEU A 8 -11.98 1.34 8.80
C LEU A 8 -13.24 0.54 8.49
N GLY A 9 -13.20 -0.79 8.65
CA GLY A 9 -14.37 -1.67 8.46
C GLY A 9 -15.50 -1.34 9.45
N THR A 10 -15.16 -1.07 10.71
CA THR A 10 -16.14 -0.67 11.73
C THR A 10 -16.77 0.68 11.41
N PHE A 11 -15.96 1.69 11.08
CA PHE A 11 -16.43 3.03 10.78
C PHE A 11 -17.27 3.07 9.49
N SER A 12 -16.81 2.44 8.41
CA SER A 12 -17.59 2.31 7.17
C SER A 12 -18.89 1.52 7.38
N GLY A 13 -18.89 0.49 8.24
CA GLY A 13 -20.09 -0.25 8.63
C GLY A 13 -21.13 0.66 9.30
N HIS A 14 -20.70 1.52 10.24
CA HIS A 14 -21.60 2.51 10.85
C HIS A 14 -22.12 3.53 9.85
N MET A 15 -21.26 4.06 8.97
CA MET A 15 -21.68 5.03 7.94
C MET A 15 -22.67 4.42 6.96
N ARG A 16 -22.43 3.20 6.48
CA ARG A 16 -23.37 2.49 5.62
C ARG A 16 -24.72 2.28 6.31
N LYS A 17 -24.72 1.93 7.60
CA LYS A 17 -25.94 1.76 8.39
C LYS A 17 -26.74 3.06 8.50
N VAL A 18 -26.08 4.18 8.83
CA VAL A 18 -26.73 5.50 8.91
C VAL A 18 -27.27 5.91 7.54
N MET A 19 -26.48 5.81 6.48
CA MET A 19 -26.89 6.24 5.14
C MET A 19 -27.98 5.33 4.53
N SER A 20 -28.08 4.08 4.99
CA SER A 20 -29.13 3.15 4.53
C SER A 20 -30.44 3.29 5.31
N ASP A 21 -30.45 4.07 6.40
CA ASP A 21 -31.63 4.32 7.20
C ASP A 21 -32.71 5.07 6.39
N VAL A 22 -33.97 4.70 6.60
CA VAL A 22 -35.10 5.22 5.82
C VAL A 22 -35.28 6.72 6.03
N GLU A 23 -35.11 7.22 7.25
CA GLU A 23 -35.26 8.66 7.54
C GLU A 23 -34.13 9.45 6.85
N THR A 24 -32.90 8.93 6.91
CA THR A 24 -31.74 9.56 6.27
C THR A 24 -31.88 9.58 4.75
N ARG A 25 -32.35 8.48 4.14
CA ARG A 25 -32.62 8.43 2.69
C ARG A 25 -33.75 9.37 2.28
N THR A 26 -34.79 9.49 3.10
CA THR A 26 -35.91 10.41 2.84
C THR A 26 -35.46 11.86 2.96
N PHE A 27 -34.62 12.18 3.94
CA PHE A 27 -34.02 13.51 4.08
C PHE A 27 -33.28 13.94 2.81
N PHE A 28 -32.38 13.11 2.26
CA PHE A 28 -31.67 13.43 1.02
C PHE A 28 -32.53 13.38 -0.25
N ALA A 29 -33.73 12.81 -0.18
CA ALA A 29 -34.66 12.82 -1.30
C ALA A 29 -35.55 14.07 -1.31
N GLU A 30 -35.89 14.60 -0.12
CA GLU A 30 -36.89 15.64 0.04
C GLU A 30 -36.32 17.03 0.42
N VAL A 31 -35.21 17.06 1.15
CA VAL A 31 -34.72 18.28 1.83
C VAL A 31 -33.24 18.52 1.61
N GLY A 32 -32.40 17.49 1.77
CA GLY A 32 -30.95 17.59 1.65
C GLY A 32 -30.47 17.37 0.22
N ASP A 33 -29.48 18.14 -0.21
CA ASP A 33 -28.83 17.94 -1.50
C ASP A 33 -27.66 16.93 -1.36
N LEU A 34 -27.90 15.71 -1.84
CA LEU A 34 -26.90 14.65 -1.84
C LEU A 34 -25.72 14.97 -2.76
N ASP A 35 -25.96 15.63 -3.90
CA ASP A 35 -24.91 16.00 -4.86
C ASP A 35 -24.00 17.07 -4.27
N GLU A 36 -24.57 18.04 -3.55
CA GLU A 36 -23.81 19.05 -2.81
C GLU A 36 -22.95 18.40 -1.71
N LEU A 37 -23.50 17.46 -0.94
CA LEU A 37 -22.73 16.73 0.07
C LEU A 37 -21.57 15.94 -0.54
N ILE A 38 -21.81 15.20 -1.62
CA ILE A 38 -20.77 14.44 -2.32
C ILE A 38 -19.68 15.39 -2.82
N THR A 39 -20.08 16.49 -3.45
CA THR A 39 -19.15 17.50 -3.97
C THR A 39 -18.30 18.11 -2.87
N LEU A 40 -18.90 18.45 -1.72
CA LEU A 40 -18.20 19.00 -0.57
C LEU A 40 -17.14 18.03 -0.03
N ILE A 41 -17.47 16.75 0.05
CA ILE A 41 -16.53 15.72 0.51
C ILE A 41 -15.41 15.51 -0.53
N GLN A 42 -15.74 15.50 -1.82
CA GLN A 42 -14.75 15.41 -2.90
C GLN A 42 -13.77 16.59 -2.85
N ASP A 43 -14.28 17.82 -2.75
CA ASP A 43 -13.47 19.03 -2.65
C ASP A 43 -12.57 19.00 -1.42
N PHE A 44 -13.08 18.53 -0.28
CA PHE A 44 -12.28 18.33 0.92
C PHE A 44 -11.11 17.34 0.68
N ILE A 45 -11.37 16.21 0.04
CA ILE A 45 -10.36 15.18 -0.24
C ILE A 45 -9.32 15.68 -1.26
N ILE A 46 -9.78 16.39 -2.30
CA ILE A 46 -8.96 16.89 -3.41
C ILE A 46 -8.06 18.04 -2.95
N ASN A 47 -8.65 19.03 -2.27
CA ASN A 47 -7.93 20.23 -1.84
C ASN A 47 -7.16 19.99 -0.54
N GLY A 48 -7.62 19.06 0.30
CA GLY A 48 -6.95 18.70 1.54
C GLY A 48 -6.90 19.83 2.56
N THR A 49 -7.96 20.63 2.65
CA THR A 49 -8.04 21.81 3.51
C THR A 49 -9.23 21.76 4.47
N VAL A 50 -9.05 22.28 5.68
CA VAL A 50 -10.07 22.38 6.74
C VAL A 50 -10.17 23.83 7.18
N LEU A 51 -11.39 24.32 7.40
CA LEU A 51 -11.63 25.61 8.02
C LEU A 51 -11.61 25.46 9.54
N SER A 52 -10.80 26.27 10.23
CA SER A 52 -10.79 26.38 11.69
C SER A 52 -11.15 27.79 12.14
N GLN A 53 -11.90 27.88 13.24
CA GLN A 53 -12.20 29.15 13.88
C GLN A 53 -10.96 29.68 14.60
N THR A 54 -10.61 30.94 14.34
CA THR A 54 -9.52 31.60 15.07
C THR A 54 -10.07 32.12 16.39
N ASP A 55 -9.55 31.67 17.52
CA ASP A 55 -9.80 32.33 18.80
C ASP A 55 -9.23 33.75 18.74
N LYS A 56 -10.01 34.75 19.17
CA LYS A 56 -9.68 36.19 19.12
C LYS A 56 -8.44 36.59 19.96
N SER A 57 -7.64 35.65 20.48
CA SER A 57 -6.60 35.91 21.49
C SER A 57 -5.15 35.86 21.00
N SER A 58 -4.87 35.95 19.70
CA SER A 58 -3.48 36.10 19.22
C SER A 58 -3.39 37.15 18.14
N GLU A 59 -3.13 38.39 18.58
CA GLU A 59 -2.60 39.46 17.75
C GLU A 59 -1.21 39.03 17.23
N THR A 60 -1.19 38.42 16.05
CA THR A 60 -0.05 38.53 15.16
C THR A 60 -0.61 38.51 13.74
N LEU A 61 -0.92 39.71 13.23
CA LEU A 61 -1.36 39.92 11.86
C LEU A 61 -0.24 39.52 10.90
N SER A 62 -0.26 38.27 10.44
CA SER A 62 0.28 37.94 9.13
C SER A 62 -0.88 37.94 8.13
N LEU A 63 -0.85 38.91 7.22
CA LEU A 63 -1.64 38.87 5.99
C LEU A 63 -1.15 37.68 5.18
N SER A 64 -1.75 36.52 5.39
CA SER A 64 -1.63 35.37 4.50
C SER A 64 -2.95 35.22 3.75
N ASP A 65 -2.87 34.82 2.48
CA ASP A 65 -4.00 34.65 1.56
C ASP A 65 -5.00 33.53 1.97
N SER A 66 -4.96 33.09 3.25
CA SER A 66 -5.66 31.90 3.77
C SER A 66 -6.81 32.24 4.72
N ASN A 67 -7.17 33.51 4.87
CA ASN A 67 -8.21 33.98 5.80
C ASN A 67 -9.53 34.21 5.05
N VAL A 68 -10.57 33.47 5.41
CA VAL A 68 -11.94 33.66 4.90
C VAL A 68 -12.75 34.36 6.00
N GLN A 69 -13.27 35.56 5.70
CA GLN A 69 -14.21 36.24 6.58
C GLN A 69 -15.63 35.87 6.16
N ILE A 70 -16.37 35.19 7.05
CA ILE A 70 -17.80 34.93 6.86
C ILE A 70 -18.56 35.80 7.86
N LEU A 71 -19.55 36.54 7.37
CA LEU A 71 -20.37 37.44 8.15
C LEU A 71 -21.69 36.72 8.47
N LEU A 72 -21.83 36.25 9.70
CA LEU A 72 -23.07 35.69 10.22
C LEU A 72 -23.68 36.71 11.17
N GLU A 73 -24.89 37.18 10.85
CA GLU A 73 -25.82 37.95 11.71
C GLU A 73 -25.16 38.73 12.87
N ASP A 74 -24.35 39.75 12.52
CA ASP A 74 -23.69 40.73 13.41
C ASP A 74 -22.41 40.32 14.18
N GLU A 75 -21.86 39.12 14.01
CA GLU A 75 -20.51 38.78 14.50
C GLU A 75 -19.56 38.33 13.38
N SER A 76 -18.41 39.02 13.24
CA SER A 76 -17.36 38.59 12.33
C SER A 76 -16.57 37.41 12.91
N VAL A 77 -16.74 36.23 12.32
CA VAL A 77 -15.95 35.04 12.63
C VAL A 77 -14.80 34.95 11.63
N SER A 78 -13.57 35.03 12.13
CA SER A 78 -12.35 34.80 11.36
C SER A 78 -12.12 33.30 11.21
N LEU A 79 -12.22 32.77 9.99
CA LEU A 79 -11.87 31.39 9.67
C LEU A 79 -10.52 31.33 8.95
N THR A 80 -9.66 30.44 9.41
CA THR A 80 -8.36 30.14 8.79
C THR A 80 -8.42 28.81 8.07
N LEU A 81 -7.85 28.77 6.86
CA LEU A 81 -7.70 27.53 6.11
C LEU A 81 -6.42 26.79 6.55
N HIS A 82 -6.56 25.53 6.93
CA HIS A 82 -5.45 24.69 7.36
C HIS A 82 -5.36 23.41 6.53
N LYS A 83 -4.14 22.88 6.36
CA LYS A 83 -3.93 21.61 5.68
C LYS A 83 -4.49 20.47 6.53
N ALA A 84 -5.34 19.64 5.95
CA ALA A 84 -5.90 18.46 6.59
C ALA A 84 -4.80 17.43 6.92
N SER A 85 -4.92 16.81 8.09
CA SER A 85 -4.07 15.66 8.44
C SER A 85 -4.42 14.43 7.59
N LEU A 86 -3.48 13.50 7.45
CA LEU A 86 -3.71 12.23 6.75
C LEU A 86 -4.93 11.47 7.31
N HIS A 87 -5.09 11.46 8.64
CA HIS A 87 -6.22 10.80 9.28
C HIS A 87 -7.56 11.44 8.89
N GLN A 88 -7.65 12.77 8.83
CA GLN A 88 -8.86 13.47 8.39
C GLN A 88 -9.17 13.17 6.91
N LEU A 89 -8.16 13.12 6.05
CA LEU A 89 -8.35 12.76 4.64
C LEU A 89 -8.81 11.31 4.46
N VAL A 90 -8.26 10.40 5.26
CA VAL A 90 -8.70 8.99 5.28
C VAL A 90 -10.15 8.89 5.74
N LEU A 91 -10.55 9.61 6.79
CA LEU A 91 -11.94 9.62 7.24
C LEU A 91 -12.89 10.20 6.17
N GLY A 92 -12.49 11.28 5.50
CA GLY A 92 -13.22 11.83 4.36
C GLY A 92 -13.38 10.81 3.23
N ALA A 93 -12.31 10.09 2.91
CA ALA A 93 -12.33 9.03 1.91
C ALA A 93 -13.28 7.88 2.28
N VAL A 94 -13.28 7.46 3.56
CA VAL A 94 -14.23 6.45 4.05
C VAL A 94 -15.66 6.95 3.93
N LEU A 95 -15.90 8.21 4.30
CA LEU A 95 -17.22 8.83 4.22
C LEU A 95 -17.73 8.87 2.77
N LEU A 96 -16.91 9.39 1.85
CA LEU A 96 -17.26 9.46 0.42
C LEU A 96 -17.59 8.07 -0.13
N ALA A 97 -16.70 7.10 0.07
CA ALA A 97 -16.90 5.74 -0.41
C ALA A 97 -18.17 5.10 0.17
N SER A 98 -18.43 5.31 1.47
CA SER A 98 -19.61 4.75 2.14
C SER A 98 -20.91 5.36 1.63
N VAL A 99 -20.97 6.69 1.47
CA VAL A 99 -22.14 7.40 0.94
C VAL A 99 -22.39 6.96 -0.51
N CYS A 100 -21.38 7.05 -1.37
CA CYS A 100 -21.48 6.64 -2.76
C CYS A 100 -21.88 5.17 -2.91
N ALA A 101 -21.37 4.28 -2.06
CA ALA A 101 -21.77 2.89 -2.07
C ALA A 101 -23.26 2.71 -1.72
N VAL A 102 -23.81 3.45 -0.75
CA VAL A 102 -25.23 3.31 -0.36
C VAL A 102 -26.19 3.93 -1.40
N PHE A 103 -25.80 5.04 -2.01
CA PHE A 103 -26.63 5.77 -2.98
C PHE A 103 -26.35 5.38 -4.44
N ASP A 104 -25.45 4.41 -4.68
CA ASP A 104 -25.08 3.93 -6.02
C ASP A 104 -24.42 4.99 -6.90
N ARG A 105 -23.64 5.88 -6.28
CA ARG A 105 -22.92 6.99 -6.92
C ARG A 105 -21.42 6.70 -7.03
N ILE A 106 -21.08 5.51 -7.51
CA ILE A 106 -19.68 5.05 -7.61
C ILE A 106 -18.89 5.92 -8.58
N GLU A 107 -19.53 6.55 -9.58
CA GLU A 107 -18.87 7.48 -10.49
C GLU A 107 -18.15 8.63 -9.76
N SER A 108 -18.73 9.13 -8.66
CA SER A 108 -18.13 10.22 -7.87
C SER A 108 -16.85 9.77 -7.14
N VAL A 109 -16.79 8.51 -6.70
CA VAL A 109 -15.55 7.93 -6.13
C VAL A 109 -14.48 7.82 -7.21
N CYS A 110 -14.86 7.41 -8.42
CA CYS A 110 -13.95 7.33 -9.56
C CYS A 110 -13.41 8.70 -9.98
N GLU A 111 -14.27 9.71 -10.02
CA GLU A 111 -13.89 11.10 -10.32
C GLU A 111 -12.92 11.66 -9.28
N ALA A 112 -13.23 11.46 -7.99
CA ALA A 112 -12.35 11.86 -6.91
C ALA A 112 -10.99 11.15 -7.00
N SER A 113 -11.00 9.85 -7.28
CA SER A 113 -9.79 9.04 -7.51
C SER A 113 -8.93 9.62 -8.62
N TYR A 114 -9.54 9.98 -9.74
CA TYR A 114 -8.83 10.60 -10.86
C TYR A 114 -8.22 11.96 -10.48
N ALA A 115 -9.00 12.81 -9.80
CA ALA A 115 -8.55 14.14 -9.39
C ALA A 115 -7.34 14.05 -8.44
N ILE A 116 -7.39 13.20 -7.41
CA ILE A 116 -6.28 13.03 -6.46
C ILE A 116 -5.05 12.36 -7.07
N SER A 117 -5.24 11.49 -8.07
CA SER A 117 -4.13 10.90 -8.82
C SER A 117 -3.33 11.93 -9.60
N ARG A 118 -3.96 13.03 -10.05
CA ARG A 118 -3.27 14.12 -10.74
C ARG A 118 -2.49 15.06 -9.82
N ILE A 119 -2.98 15.24 -8.60
CA ILE A 119 -2.39 16.19 -7.62
C ILE A 119 -1.20 15.57 -6.89
N THR A 120 -1.03 14.24 -6.99
CA THR A 120 0.14 13.44 -6.54
C THR A 120 0.67 13.85 -5.15
N SER A 121 -0.01 13.41 -4.09
CA SER A 121 0.41 13.62 -2.70
C SER A 121 0.78 12.29 -2.04
N SER A 122 1.55 12.32 -0.95
CA SER A 122 1.85 11.12 -0.15
C SER A 122 0.60 10.43 0.41
N SER A 123 -0.53 11.14 0.48
CA SER A 123 -1.82 10.61 0.93
C SER A 123 -2.62 9.91 -0.18
N THR A 124 -2.30 10.17 -1.45
CA THR A 124 -3.10 9.72 -2.61
C THR A 124 -3.27 8.21 -2.64
N LEU A 125 -2.19 7.44 -2.45
CA LEU A 125 -2.26 5.97 -2.46
C LEU A 125 -3.14 5.43 -1.33
N THR A 126 -3.03 6.00 -0.14
CA THR A 126 -3.83 5.60 1.03
C THR A 126 -5.32 5.86 0.78
N ILE A 127 -5.67 7.00 0.18
CA ILE A 127 -7.05 7.34 -0.17
C ILE A 127 -7.59 6.37 -1.24
N LEU A 128 -6.81 6.08 -2.28
CA LEU A 128 -7.18 5.11 -3.31
C LEU A 128 -7.40 3.71 -2.75
N HIS A 129 -6.57 3.27 -1.80
CA HIS A 129 -6.77 2.00 -1.09
C HIS A 129 -8.07 1.97 -0.29
N VAL A 130 -8.42 3.06 0.39
CA VAL A 130 -9.68 3.15 1.15
C VAL A 130 -10.88 3.02 0.21
N PHE A 131 -10.85 3.69 -0.95
CA PHE A 131 -11.90 3.57 -1.96
C PHE A 131 -12.03 2.14 -2.49
N ALA A 132 -10.91 1.51 -2.86
CA ALA A 132 -10.91 0.13 -3.35
C ALA A 132 -11.43 -0.86 -2.31
N TYR A 133 -11.06 -0.69 -1.03
CA TYR A 133 -11.47 -1.55 0.07
C TYR A 133 -12.97 -1.44 0.41
N ILE A 134 -13.52 -0.22 0.43
CA ILE A 134 -14.92 -0.01 0.84
C ILE A 134 -15.91 -0.31 -0.29
N CYS A 135 -15.55 0.04 -1.53
CA CYS A 135 -16.43 -0.12 -2.68
C CYS A 135 -16.33 -1.51 -3.33
N GLU A 136 -15.58 -2.45 -2.75
CA GLU A 136 -15.25 -3.76 -3.33
C GLU A 136 -16.48 -4.52 -3.86
N GLU A 137 -17.57 -4.64 -3.09
CA GLU A 137 -18.76 -5.38 -3.52
C GLU A 137 -19.50 -4.75 -4.72
N LYS A 138 -19.47 -3.41 -4.83
CA LYS A 138 -20.19 -2.66 -5.88
C LYS A 138 -19.34 -2.37 -7.11
N LEU A 139 -18.02 -2.34 -6.97
CA LEU A 139 -17.09 -2.31 -8.09
C LEU A 139 -17.06 -3.63 -8.88
N LEU A 140 -17.58 -4.72 -8.30
CA LEU A 140 -17.51 -6.08 -8.84
C LEU A 140 -18.87 -6.66 -9.26
N GLY A 141 -19.96 -5.97 -8.95
CA GLY A 141 -21.32 -6.45 -9.18
C GLY A 141 -21.87 -6.21 -10.58
N HIS A 142 -21.21 -6.67 -11.66
CA HIS A 142 -21.90 -7.12 -12.89
C HIS A 142 -20.96 -7.87 -13.87
N GLY A 143 -21.08 -9.20 -13.96
CA GLY A 143 -20.52 -9.98 -15.07
C GLY A 143 -20.18 -11.43 -14.72
N ASP A 144 -21.10 -12.34 -15.06
CA ASP A 144 -20.91 -13.80 -15.02
C ASP A 144 -19.69 -14.27 -15.84
N ASP A 145 -19.06 -15.33 -15.31
CA ASP A 145 -18.27 -16.35 -15.99
C ASP A 145 -17.39 -15.91 -17.18
N SER A 146 -16.21 -15.38 -16.87
CA SER A 146 -14.97 -15.76 -17.56
C SER A 146 -13.75 -15.16 -16.87
N LEU A 147 -12.80 -16.04 -16.53
CA LEU A 147 -11.39 -15.72 -16.28
C LEU A 147 -10.90 -14.63 -17.25
N GLY A 148 -10.62 -13.43 -16.73
CA GLY A 148 -9.89 -12.41 -17.51
C GLY A 148 -10.36 -10.96 -17.45
N LYS A 149 -11.12 -10.49 -16.44
CA LYS A 149 -11.41 -9.06 -16.29
C LYS A 149 -11.33 -8.57 -14.84
N PHE A 150 -10.13 -8.15 -14.46
CA PHE A 150 -9.91 -7.20 -13.38
C PHE A 150 -9.00 -6.07 -13.89
N VAL A 151 -9.41 -5.48 -15.01
CA VAL A 151 -9.20 -4.05 -15.23
C VAL A 151 -10.21 -3.37 -14.31
N ILE A 152 -9.80 -2.31 -13.62
CA ILE A 152 -10.68 -1.34 -12.98
C ILE A 152 -11.97 -1.22 -13.81
N SER A 153 -13.08 -1.78 -13.32
CA SER A 153 -14.37 -1.66 -14.01
C SER A 153 -14.95 -0.27 -13.73
N LEU A 154 -14.24 0.74 -14.22
CA LEU A 154 -14.91 1.88 -14.83
C LEU A 154 -15.77 1.29 -15.97
N PRO A 155 -17.05 1.70 -16.11
CA PRO A 155 -17.96 1.17 -17.12
C PRO A 155 -17.26 1.12 -18.48
N SER A 156 -17.54 0.07 -19.28
CA SER A 156 -16.91 -0.20 -20.58
C SER A 156 -16.96 1.02 -21.50
N CYS A 157 -15.97 1.90 -21.33
CA CYS A 157 -15.97 3.21 -21.93
C CYS A 157 -15.27 3.06 -23.27
N ILE A 158 -16.07 3.06 -24.34
CA ILE A 158 -15.61 2.98 -25.74
C ILE A 158 -14.68 4.18 -26.06
N LYS A 159 -14.60 5.18 -25.18
CA LYS A 159 -13.61 6.27 -25.16
C LYS A 159 -13.09 6.51 -23.73
N CYS A 160 -12.43 5.52 -23.14
CA CYS A 160 -11.78 5.70 -21.84
C CYS A 160 -10.57 6.65 -22.02
N PRO A 161 -10.56 7.86 -21.39
CA PRO A 161 -9.43 8.78 -21.48
C PRO A 161 -8.15 8.23 -20.83
N PHE A 162 -8.25 7.09 -20.12
CA PHE A 162 -7.13 6.37 -19.52
C PHE A 162 -6.44 5.38 -20.46
N PHE A 163 -6.98 5.13 -21.66
CA PHE A 163 -6.40 4.14 -22.57
C PHE A 163 -5.20 4.71 -23.35
N ASP A 164 -5.21 6.01 -23.61
CA ASP A 164 -4.12 6.68 -24.35
C ASP A 164 -2.96 6.94 -23.38
N GLY A 165 -1.89 6.14 -23.49
CA GLY A 165 -0.75 6.16 -22.56
C GLY A 165 -0.87 5.25 -21.33
N ALA A 166 -1.81 4.29 -21.33
CA ALA A 166 -1.89 3.27 -20.27
C ALA A 166 -0.62 2.40 -20.23
N VAL A 167 -0.07 2.23 -19.03
CA VAL A 167 1.12 1.39 -18.77
C VAL A 167 0.66 -0.03 -18.46
N SER A 168 1.33 -1.05 -19.02
CA SER A 168 1.00 -2.45 -18.69
C SER A 168 1.38 -2.77 -17.23
N MET A 169 0.77 -3.80 -16.64
CA MET A 169 1.09 -4.16 -15.26
C MET A 169 2.52 -4.70 -15.12
N GLU A 170 3.06 -5.33 -16.16
CA GLU A 170 4.47 -5.74 -16.26
C GLU A 170 5.39 -4.51 -16.30
N GLU A 171 5.01 -3.49 -17.05
CA GLU A 171 5.76 -2.24 -17.13
C GLU A 171 5.72 -1.48 -15.80
N LEU A 172 4.56 -1.45 -15.13
CA LEU A 172 4.42 -0.89 -13.78
C LEU A 172 5.28 -1.66 -12.77
N ALA A 173 5.23 -2.99 -12.75
CA ALA A 173 6.10 -3.82 -11.90
C ALA A 173 7.57 -3.53 -12.17
N SER A 174 7.97 -3.46 -13.44
CA SER A 174 9.35 -3.17 -13.83
C SER A 174 9.79 -1.79 -13.34
N LEU A 175 8.94 -0.76 -13.46
CA LEU A 175 9.24 0.59 -12.97
C LEU A 175 9.41 0.62 -11.44
N LEU A 176 8.51 -0.02 -10.70
CA LEU A 176 8.58 -0.12 -9.24
C LEU A 176 9.83 -0.87 -8.78
N LEU A 177 10.13 -2.01 -9.41
CA LEU A 177 11.32 -2.79 -9.12
C LEU A 177 12.59 -2.00 -9.44
N LYS A 178 12.68 -1.32 -10.59
CA LYS A 178 13.82 -0.43 -10.91
C LYS A 178 14.06 0.61 -9.82
N ARG A 179 12.99 1.21 -9.29
CA ARG A 179 13.09 2.17 -8.19
C ARG A 179 13.55 1.52 -6.89
N LEU A 180 13.03 0.33 -6.56
CA LEU A 180 13.50 -0.47 -5.42
C LEU A 180 14.99 -0.83 -5.53
N TRP A 181 15.43 -1.23 -6.73
CA TRP A 181 16.84 -1.48 -7.04
C TRP A 181 17.72 -0.26 -6.78
N SER A 182 17.23 0.94 -7.08
CA SER A 182 17.96 2.18 -6.79
C SER A 182 18.19 2.40 -5.29
N TYR A 183 17.16 2.14 -4.46
CA TYR A 183 17.28 2.23 -3.01
C TYR A 183 18.23 1.17 -2.44
N ALA A 184 18.19 -0.05 -2.97
CA ALA A 184 18.97 -1.19 -2.48
C ALA A 184 20.48 -1.09 -2.75
N LEU A 185 20.89 -0.42 -3.83
CA LEU A 185 22.28 -0.40 -4.32
C LEU A 185 23.00 0.94 -4.15
N CYS A 186 22.29 2.06 -4.04
CA CYS A 186 22.94 3.37 -4.07
C CYS A 186 23.57 3.73 -2.71
N ALA A 187 24.81 3.32 -2.46
CA ALA A 187 25.52 3.61 -1.21
C ALA A 187 25.76 5.11 -0.93
N GLN A 188 25.56 6.01 -1.89
CA GLN A 188 26.02 7.41 -1.81
C GLN A 188 24.95 8.50 -1.96
N CYS A 189 23.66 8.19 -2.08
CA CYS A 189 22.67 9.26 -2.26
C CYS A 189 21.38 9.05 -1.46
N GLU A 190 21.11 9.99 -0.56
CA GLU A 190 19.74 10.42 -0.26
C GLU A 190 19.31 11.34 -1.42
N GLY A 191 18.28 10.97 -2.18
CA GLY A 191 17.69 11.84 -3.23
C GLY A 191 18.32 11.83 -4.63
N CYS A 192 19.00 10.76 -5.07
CA CYS A 192 19.48 10.69 -6.47
C CYS A 192 18.41 10.21 -7.44
N SER A 193 18.36 10.85 -8.61
CA SER A 193 17.56 10.41 -9.76
C SER A 193 18.07 9.08 -10.32
N THR A 194 17.17 8.34 -10.97
CA THR A 194 17.22 6.93 -11.39
C THR A 194 18.48 6.45 -12.16
N GLY A 195 19.42 7.33 -12.52
CA GLY A 195 20.54 7.03 -13.41
C GLY A 195 21.79 6.40 -12.77
N CYS A 196 22.02 6.55 -11.46
CA CYS A 196 23.34 6.28 -10.87
C CYS A 196 23.70 4.77 -10.75
N CYS A 197 22.71 3.86 -10.65
CA CYS A 197 22.94 2.45 -10.30
C CYS A 197 22.66 1.43 -11.42
N MET A 198 22.21 1.87 -12.60
CA MET A 198 21.61 0.99 -13.61
C MET A 198 22.60 0.32 -14.57
N HIS A 199 23.87 0.75 -14.62
CA HIS A 199 24.82 0.27 -15.62
C HIS A 199 25.42 -1.13 -15.34
N LYS A 200 25.33 -1.63 -14.10
CA LYS A 200 25.99 -2.90 -13.71
C LYS A 200 25.08 -4.14 -13.85
N PHE A 201 23.77 -3.97 -13.97
CA PHE A 201 22.80 -5.09 -13.90
C PHE A 201 21.99 -5.33 -15.19
N GLY A 202 22.44 -4.77 -16.33
CA GLY A 202 21.85 -5.07 -17.64
C GLY A 202 20.41 -4.56 -17.84
N ILE A 203 19.97 -3.58 -17.04
CA ILE A 203 18.65 -2.98 -17.21
C ILE A 203 18.73 -1.94 -18.33
N ALA A 204 18.08 -2.24 -19.46
CA ALA A 204 17.97 -1.31 -20.57
C ALA A 204 17.28 -0.01 -20.10
N THR A 205 17.97 1.10 -20.25
CA THR A 205 17.41 2.44 -20.10
C THR A 205 16.39 2.67 -21.20
N TYR A 206 15.12 2.64 -20.85
CA TYR A 206 14.11 3.33 -21.63
C TYR A 206 14.21 4.82 -21.31
N LYS A 207 14.24 5.67 -22.35
CA LYS A 207 14.02 7.11 -22.19
C LYS A 207 12.60 7.29 -21.65
N SER A 208 12.47 7.40 -20.34
CA SER A 208 11.21 7.72 -19.67
C SER A 208 10.92 9.21 -19.87
N THR A 209 10.29 9.56 -20.97
CA THR A 209 9.44 10.76 -20.99
C THR A 209 8.14 10.40 -20.28
N THR A 210 7.73 11.22 -19.30
CA THR A 210 6.38 11.28 -18.66
C THR A 210 6.12 10.70 -17.27
N LEU A 211 7.10 10.59 -16.35
CA LEU A 211 6.78 10.59 -14.91
C LEU A 211 7.55 11.71 -14.19
N PRO A 212 6.88 12.63 -13.48
CA PRO A 212 7.57 13.59 -12.62
C PRO A 212 8.39 12.81 -11.57
N ASP A 213 9.69 13.06 -11.55
CA ASP A 213 10.73 12.38 -10.75
C ASP A 213 10.39 12.33 -9.22
N GLY A 214 9.43 13.14 -8.77
CA GLY A 214 8.98 13.25 -7.37
C GLY A 214 7.83 12.36 -6.90
N ALA A 215 7.14 11.59 -7.76
CA ALA A 215 5.87 10.93 -7.41
C ALA A 215 5.98 9.68 -6.48
N LEU A 216 7.15 9.03 -6.39
CA LEU A 216 7.37 7.83 -5.55
C LEU A 216 8.54 8.08 -4.58
N SER A 217 8.48 9.18 -3.84
CA SER A 217 9.65 9.71 -3.14
C SER A 217 10.17 8.83 -2.00
N ASN A 218 9.36 7.91 -1.46
CA ASN A 218 9.77 7.04 -0.36
C ASN A 218 9.73 5.53 -0.71
N LEU A 219 10.69 4.77 -0.19
CA LEU A 219 10.81 3.32 -0.29
C LEU A 219 9.51 2.59 0.10
N GLY A 220 8.82 3.08 1.13
CA GLY A 220 7.55 2.51 1.60
C GLY A 220 6.44 2.54 0.54
N ASP A 221 6.38 3.59 -0.27
CA ASP A 221 5.36 3.73 -1.32
C ASP A 221 5.57 2.70 -2.43
N VAL A 222 6.85 2.50 -2.83
CA VAL A 222 7.23 1.50 -3.83
C VAL A 222 6.87 0.09 -3.38
N LEU A 223 7.15 -0.25 -2.13
CA LEU A 223 6.83 -1.56 -1.56
C LEU A 223 5.32 -1.79 -1.42
N SER A 224 4.59 -0.77 -0.95
CA SER A 224 3.13 -0.84 -0.83
C SER A 224 2.46 -1.03 -2.19
N LEU A 225 3.00 -0.38 -3.24
CA LEU A 225 2.54 -0.56 -4.60
C LEU A 225 2.87 -1.94 -5.18
N LEU A 226 4.04 -2.50 -4.87
CA LEU A 226 4.38 -3.87 -5.25
C LEU A 226 3.48 -4.89 -4.55
N GLU A 227 3.19 -4.70 -3.26
CA GLU A 227 2.26 -5.53 -2.51
C GLU A 227 0.83 -5.43 -3.09
N LEU A 228 0.35 -4.20 -3.36
CA LEU A 228 -0.94 -3.99 -4.00
C LEU A 228 -1.00 -4.68 -5.36
N LEU A 229 0.02 -4.48 -6.20
CA LEU A 229 0.09 -5.06 -7.53
C LEU A 229 0.05 -6.59 -7.43
N ALA A 230 0.82 -7.18 -6.52
CA ALA A 230 0.81 -8.61 -6.28
C ALA A 230 -0.58 -9.10 -5.82
N SER A 231 -1.27 -8.37 -4.93
CA SER A 231 -2.60 -8.75 -4.46
C SER A 231 -3.67 -8.83 -5.56
N LYS A 232 -3.40 -8.22 -6.73
CA LYS A 232 -4.30 -8.23 -7.89
C LYS A 232 -3.86 -9.20 -8.99
N MET A 233 -2.74 -9.89 -8.80
CA MET A 233 -2.17 -10.80 -9.78
C MET A 233 -2.25 -12.25 -9.32
N ASN A 234 -2.20 -13.17 -10.28
CA ASN A 234 -2.10 -14.60 -9.95
C ASN A 234 -0.67 -14.96 -9.53
N TRP A 235 -0.52 -16.05 -8.77
CA TRP A 235 0.76 -16.49 -8.22
C TRP A 235 1.87 -16.65 -9.27
N VAL A 236 1.56 -17.25 -10.42
CA VAL A 236 2.54 -17.48 -11.50
C VAL A 236 3.10 -16.14 -12.00
N TRP A 237 2.23 -15.16 -12.24
CA TRP A 237 2.65 -13.82 -12.66
C TRP A 237 3.51 -13.13 -11.60
N ILE A 238 3.15 -13.25 -10.32
CA ILE A 238 3.92 -12.67 -9.20
C ILE A 238 5.32 -13.29 -9.13
N CYS A 239 5.41 -14.61 -9.33
CA CYS A 239 6.69 -15.32 -9.35
C CYS A 239 7.62 -14.80 -10.45
N ASP A 240 7.09 -14.73 -11.67
CA ASP A 240 7.85 -14.31 -12.84
C ASP A 240 8.30 -12.85 -12.75
N ASN A 241 7.40 -11.95 -12.34
CA ASN A 241 7.62 -10.50 -12.44
C ASN A 241 8.15 -9.85 -11.17
N ILE A 242 7.84 -10.36 -9.98
CA ILE A 242 8.18 -9.73 -8.70
C ILE A 242 9.19 -10.57 -7.91
N ILE A 243 8.84 -11.82 -7.56
CA ILE A 243 9.66 -12.64 -6.64
C ILE A 243 11.05 -12.88 -7.23
N SER A 244 11.13 -13.23 -8.51
CA SER A 244 12.42 -13.47 -9.19
C SER A 244 13.39 -12.29 -9.08
N GLN A 245 12.87 -11.06 -9.05
CA GLN A 245 13.65 -9.82 -8.92
C GLN A 245 13.96 -9.48 -7.46
N LEU A 246 13.03 -9.72 -6.54
CA LEU A 246 13.27 -9.54 -5.11
C LEU A 246 14.35 -10.48 -4.56
N LEU A 247 14.38 -11.74 -5.03
CA LEU A 247 15.43 -12.69 -4.64
C LEU A 247 16.81 -12.26 -5.15
N LYS A 248 16.90 -11.73 -6.38
CA LYS A 248 18.16 -11.14 -6.91
C LYS A 248 18.58 -9.91 -6.11
N LEU A 249 17.62 -9.08 -5.72
CA LEU A 249 17.87 -7.91 -4.87
C LEU A 249 18.41 -8.31 -3.52
N LEU A 250 17.90 -9.39 -2.92
CA LEU A 250 18.34 -9.89 -1.63
C LEU A 250 19.85 -10.20 -1.62
N GLU A 251 20.35 -10.79 -2.70
CA GLU A 251 21.76 -11.13 -2.86
C GLU A 251 22.65 -9.90 -3.13
N ALA A 252 22.09 -8.86 -3.75
CA ALA A 252 22.83 -7.68 -4.18
C ALA A 252 22.73 -6.48 -3.21
N CYS A 253 21.79 -6.49 -2.27
CA CYS A 253 21.49 -5.33 -1.43
C CYS A 253 22.62 -5.02 -0.45
N VAL A 254 23.04 -3.76 -0.41
CA VAL A 254 24.13 -3.28 0.46
C VAL A 254 23.65 -2.42 1.63
N LYS A 255 22.34 -2.13 1.70
CA LYS A 255 21.73 -1.28 2.73
C LYS A 255 20.75 -2.06 3.59
N GLU A 256 20.80 -1.85 4.90
CA GLU A 256 19.94 -2.55 5.84
C GLU A 256 18.46 -2.18 5.74
N THR A 257 18.10 -0.90 5.52
CA THR A 257 16.69 -0.49 5.47
C THR A 257 15.93 -1.12 4.28
N PRO A 258 16.41 -1.02 3.02
CA PRO A 258 15.78 -1.71 1.90
C PRO A 258 15.82 -3.23 2.07
N LEU A 259 16.92 -3.79 2.59
CA LEU A 259 17.05 -5.23 2.82
C LEU A 259 15.98 -5.74 3.81
N THR A 260 15.81 -5.06 4.93
CA THR A 260 14.75 -5.34 5.93
C THR A 260 13.37 -5.34 5.29
N ALA A 261 13.10 -4.34 4.45
CA ALA A 261 11.80 -4.18 3.83
C ALA A 261 11.53 -5.22 2.71
N ILE A 262 12.58 -5.63 1.99
CA ILE A 262 12.52 -6.74 1.03
C ILE A 262 12.20 -8.06 1.74
N PHE A 263 12.79 -8.32 2.92
CA PHE A 263 12.43 -9.51 3.71
C PHE A 263 10.96 -9.53 4.08
N VAL A 264 10.44 -8.41 4.60
CA VAL A 264 9.02 -8.30 4.97
C VAL A 264 8.12 -8.58 3.76
N LEU A 265 8.41 -7.96 2.60
CA LEU A 265 7.62 -8.17 1.39
C LEU A 265 7.69 -9.63 0.91
N LEU A 266 8.86 -10.27 0.94
CA LEU A 266 9.00 -11.68 0.59
C LEU A 266 8.18 -12.60 1.51
N GLY A 267 8.15 -12.32 2.81
CA GLY A 267 7.30 -13.06 3.77
C GLY A 267 5.81 -12.92 3.44
N GLN A 268 5.35 -11.70 3.16
CA GLN A 268 3.97 -11.42 2.76
C GLN A 268 3.59 -12.13 1.45
N LEU A 269 4.47 -12.09 0.44
CA LEU A 269 4.24 -12.77 -0.83
C LEU A 269 4.29 -14.29 -0.68
N ALA A 270 5.14 -14.83 0.17
CA ALA A 270 5.14 -16.27 0.45
C ALA A 270 3.81 -16.74 1.05
N ARG A 271 3.20 -15.95 1.95
CA ARG A 271 1.85 -16.24 2.48
C ARG A 271 0.81 -16.23 1.37
N PHE A 272 0.87 -15.27 0.44
CA PHE A 272 -0.01 -15.25 -0.73
C PHE A 272 0.14 -16.52 -1.59
N GLY A 273 1.37 -16.99 -1.82
CA GLY A 273 1.64 -18.23 -2.54
C GLY A 273 1.11 -19.48 -1.81
N ILE A 274 1.23 -19.51 -0.48
CA ILE A 274 0.70 -20.59 0.36
C ILE A 274 -0.83 -20.61 0.32
N ASP A 275 -1.48 -19.45 0.38
CA ASP A 275 -2.94 -19.35 0.30
C ASP A 275 -3.45 -19.80 -1.07
N ALA A 276 -2.68 -19.58 -2.13
CA ALA A 276 -3.02 -19.99 -3.49
C ALA A 276 -2.75 -21.48 -3.79
N ASN A 277 -1.58 -22.01 -3.39
CA ASN A 277 -1.06 -23.32 -3.85
C ASN A 277 -0.56 -24.24 -2.72
N GLY A 278 -0.58 -23.77 -1.47
CA GLY A 278 -0.14 -24.52 -0.30
C GLY A 278 1.37 -24.46 -0.03
N PHE A 279 1.77 -25.07 1.09
CA PHE A 279 3.16 -25.02 1.58
C PHE A 279 4.21 -25.74 0.72
N GLN A 280 3.76 -26.65 -0.17
CA GLN A 280 4.62 -27.47 -1.04
C GLN A 280 4.84 -26.84 -2.42
N ASP A 281 4.31 -25.63 -2.65
CA ASP A 281 4.55 -24.90 -3.89
C ASP A 281 6.05 -24.65 -4.12
N VAL A 282 6.49 -24.85 -5.37
CA VAL A 282 7.91 -24.79 -5.74
C VAL A 282 8.51 -23.40 -5.51
N GLU A 283 7.75 -22.34 -5.78
CA GLU A 283 8.24 -20.98 -5.61
C GLU A 283 8.19 -20.53 -4.14
N VAL A 284 7.20 -21.00 -3.37
CA VAL A 284 7.22 -20.85 -1.91
C VAL A 284 8.45 -21.53 -1.30
N GLU A 285 8.78 -22.74 -1.77
CA GLU A 285 9.97 -23.47 -1.32
C GLU A 285 11.27 -22.74 -1.75
N ASN A 286 11.30 -22.16 -2.94
CA ASN A 286 12.43 -21.35 -3.40
C ASN A 286 12.67 -20.14 -2.48
N ILE A 287 11.61 -19.41 -2.09
CA ILE A 287 11.70 -18.32 -1.10
C ILE A 287 12.25 -18.86 0.21
N ARG A 288 11.68 -19.96 0.72
CA ARG A 288 12.08 -20.59 1.98
C ARG A 288 13.57 -20.95 2.00
N VAL A 289 14.07 -21.61 0.96
CA VAL A 289 15.48 -21.99 0.82
C VAL A 289 16.40 -20.76 0.83
N LYS A 290 16.03 -19.69 0.11
CA LYS A 290 16.82 -18.45 0.08
C LYS A 290 16.87 -17.76 1.44
N LEU A 291 15.74 -17.69 2.14
CA LEU A 291 15.67 -17.13 3.50
C LEU A 291 16.46 -17.97 4.51
N SER A 292 16.37 -19.31 4.45
CA SER A 292 17.16 -20.22 5.28
C SER A 292 18.67 -20.06 5.05
N SER A 293 19.08 -19.91 3.79
CA SER A 293 20.48 -19.65 3.44
C SER A 293 20.97 -18.33 4.02
N PHE A 294 20.16 -17.28 3.99
CA PHE A 294 20.52 -15.97 4.54
C PHE A 294 20.70 -16.04 6.07
N ILE A 295 19.72 -16.60 6.80
CA ILE A 295 19.77 -16.70 8.27
C ILE A 295 20.95 -17.56 8.73
N SER A 296 21.24 -18.64 8.01
CA SER A 296 22.39 -19.51 8.32
C SER A 296 23.72 -18.79 8.12
N GLY A 297 23.81 -17.87 7.16
CA GLY A 297 24.99 -17.03 6.94
C GLY A 297 25.06 -15.81 7.89
N SER A 298 23.92 -15.31 8.37
CA SER A 298 23.87 -14.08 9.15
C SER A 298 24.48 -14.21 10.55
N THR A 299 24.49 -15.42 11.12
CA THR A 299 25.13 -15.74 12.42
C THR A 299 26.63 -15.44 12.45
N SER A 300 27.28 -15.32 11.29
CA SER A 300 28.70 -14.98 11.17
C SER A 300 28.97 -13.52 10.76
N SER A 301 27.94 -12.74 10.44
CA SER A 301 28.06 -11.44 9.78
C SER A 301 27.65 -10.27 10.68
N LYS A 302 28.25 -9.08 10.48
CA LYS A 302 27.86 -7.83 11.17
C LYS A 302 26.57 -7.24 10.56
N ILE A 303 25.47 -7.98 10.61
CA ILE A 303 24.14 -7.50 10.19
C ILE A 303 23.35 -7.11 11.43
N SER A 304 22.65 -5.97 11.39
CA SER A 304 21.87 -5.51 12.53
C SER A 304 20.71 -6.44 12.89
N LEU A 305 20.35 -6.46 14.17
CA LEU A 305 19.23 -7.26 14.68
C LEU A 305 17.92 -7.02 13.92
N PRO A 306 17.50 -5.79 13.57
CA PRO A 306 16.28 -5.57 12.79
C PRO A 306 16.22 -6.35 11.47
N VAL A 307 17.33 -6.40 10.74
CA VAL A 307 17.43 -7.17 9.49
C VAL A 307 17.27 -8.66 9.77
N GLN A 308 17.95 -9.16 10.81
CA GLN A 308 17.86 -10.57 11.21
C GLN A 308 16.44 -10.96 11.61
N PHE A 309 15.77 -10.15 12.43
CA PHE A 309 14.37 -10.36 12.84
C PHE A 309 13.42 -10.34 11.64
N ALA A 310 13.62 -9.43 10.68
CA ALA A 310 12.81 -9.40 9.46
C ALA A 310 13.00 -10.67 8.62
N ALA A 311 14.25 -11.16 8.46
CA ALA A 311 14.53 -12.40 7.75
C ALA A 311 13.89 -13.63 8.45
N VAL A 312 13.99 -13.71 9.78
CA VAL A 312 13.39 -14.79 10.58
C VAL A 312 11.87 -14.77 10.50
N ASN A 313 11.25 -13.59 10.62
CA ASN A 313 9.80 -13.46 10.46
C ASN A 313 9.35 -13.86 9.05
N ALA A 314 10.09 -13.44 8.02
CA ALA A 314 9.80 -13.86 6.66
C ALA A 314 9.93 -15.39 6.49
N LEU A 315 10.92 -16.02 7.12
CA LEU A 315 11.06 -17.48 7.07
C LEU A 315 9.91 -18.18 7.80
N LEU A 316 9.52 -17.69 8.98
CA LEU A 316 8.33 -18.19 9.70
C LEU A 316 7.06 -18.05 8.85
N ASP A 317 6.95 -16.98 8.07
CA ASP A 317 5.85 -16.75 7.14
C ASP A 317 5.77 -17.77 6.00
N THR A 318 6.85 -18.51 5.75
CA THR A 318 6.79 -19.63 4.82
C THR A 318 6.28 -20.91 5.48
N MET A 319 6.23 -21.01 6.81
CA MET A 319 6.04 -22.27 7.56
C MET A 319 4.62 -22.42 8.14
N PRO A 320 4.17 -23.66 8.37
CA PRO A 320 2.92 -23.93 9.10
C PRO A 320 3.07 -23.84 10.63
N LEU A 321 4.30 -23.66 11.12
CA LEU A 321 4.63 -23.61 12.54
C LEU A 321 4.76 -22.17 13.03
N SER A 322 4.28 -21.91 14.23
CA SER A 322 4.58 -20.71 14.99
C SER A 322 6.01 -20.72 15.54
N PHE A 323 6.54 -19.55 15.88
CA PHE A 323 7.86 -19.44 16.52
C PHE A 323 7.96 -20.28 17.80
N GLN A 324 6.90 -20.31 18.62
CA GLN A 324 6.89 -21.07 19.86
C GLN A 324 6.96 -22.58 19.61
N GLU A 325 6.29 -23.07 18.58
CA GLU A 325 6.37 -24.48 18.17
C GLU A 325 7.77 -24.83 17.70
N VAL A 326 8.39 -23.95 16.90
CA VAL A 326 9.79 -24.11 16.46
C VAL A 326 10.75 -24.18 17.65
N CYS A 327 10.61 -23.36 18.68
CA CYS A 327 11.49 -23.42 19.85
C CYS A 327 11.27 -24.68 20.72
N LYS A 328 10.04 -25.22 20.77
CA LYS A 328 9.68 -26.39 21.58
C LYS A 328 10.17 -27.73 21.01
N THR A 329 10.32 -27.85 19.68
CA THR A 329 10.82 -29.07 19.03
C THR A 329 12.29 -29.39 19.35
N SER A 330 13.01 -28.51 20.04
CA SER A 330 14.41 -28.68 20.45
C SER A 330 14.66 -29.77 21.50
N GLY A 331 13.61 -30.31 22.14
CA GLY A 331 13.72 -31.32 23.20
C GLY A 331 14.09 -32.74 22.73
N GLU A 332 13.94 -33.05 21.44
CA GLU A 332 14.35 -34.33 20.85
C GLU A 332 15.48 -34.05 19.86
N LEU A 333 16.73 -34.29 20.25
CA LEU A 333 17.89 -34.14 19.38
C LEU A 333 18.10 -35.42 18.56
N PRO A 334 17.96 -35.44 17.21
CA PRO A 334 18.59 -36.46 16.40
C PRO A 334 19.93 -35.91 15.91
N THR A 335 20.98 -36.60 16.30
CA THR A 335 22.30 -36.55 15.68
C THR A 335 22.16 -36.91 14.19
N ARG A 336 22.01 -35.94 13.26
CA ARG A 336 22.27 -36.23 11.83
C ARG A 336 22.46 -35.02 10.91
N VAL A 337 23.44 -35.21 10.03
CA VAL A 337 23.92 -34.40 8.91
C VAL A 337 22.88 -34.34 7.79
N SER A 338 21.72 -33.75 8.06
CA SER A 338 20.70 -33.42 7.04
C SER A 338 20.84 -31.94 6.66
N PRO A 339 20.47 -31.52 5.44
CA PRO A 339 20.35 -30.09 5.13
C PRO A 339 19.44 -29.46 6.18
N SER A 340 19.92 -28.39 6.84
CA SER A 340 19.23 -27.77 7.96
C SER A 340 17.81 -27.40 7.54
N THR A 341 16.83 -27.94 8.24
CA THR A 341 15.44 -27.56 8.01
C THR A 341 15.27 -26.07 8.35
N PRO A 342 14.28 -25.38 7.77
CA PRO A 342 13.96 -24.00 8.13
C PRO A 342 13.82 -23.79 9.64
N SER A 343 13.25 -24.76 10.36
CA SER A 343 13.15 -24.77 11.82
C SER A 343 14.53 -24.79 12.48
N ASP A 344 15.45 -25.63 12.00
CA ASP A 344 16.82 -25.71 12.53
C ASP A 344 17.56 -24.37 12.36
N CYS A 345 17.34 -23.68 11.23
CA CYS A 345 17.93 -22.36 10.98
C CYS A 345 17.48 -21.33 12.03
N ILE A 346 16.17 -21.28 12.32
CA ILE A 346 15.59 -20.34 13.29
C ILE A 346 16.05 -20.68 14.71
N GLN A 347 16.05 -21.97 15.08
CA GLN A 347 16.53 -22.40 16.40
C GLN A 347 18.00 -22.02 16.59
N LYS A 348 18.87 -22.34 15.62
CA LYS A 348 20.30 -21.96 15.69
C LYS A 348 20.44 -20.46 15.84
N TRP A 349 19.76 -19.68 15.00
CA TRP A 349 19.80 -18.22 15.10
C TRP A 349 19.40 -17.73 16.50
N PHE A 350 18.32 -18.25 17.08
CA PHE A 350 17.83 -17.85 18.40
C PHE A 350 18.86 -18.13 19.51
N PHE A 351 19.44 -19.34 19.53
CA PHE A 351 20.42 -19.71 20.57
C PHE A 351 21.82 -19.07 20.39
N PHE A 352 22.14 -18.52 19.22
CA PHE A 352 23.36 -17.75 18.98
C PHE A 352 23.20 -16.24 19.18
N ALA A 353 21.96 -15.75 19.25
CA ALA A 353 21.65 -14.33 19.43
C ALA A 353 21.48 -13.89 20.90
N GLU A 354 21.33 -14.85 21.83
CA GLU A 354 21.45 -14.63 23.30
C GLU A 354 22.92 -14.54 23.76
#